data_AF-A0A1Q6QK98-F1
#
_entry.id   AF-A0A1Q6QK98-F1
#
_cell.length_a   1.000
_cell.length_b   1.000
_cell.length_c   1.000
_cell.angle_alpha   90.00
_cell.angle_beta   90.00
_cell.angle_gamma   90.00
#
_symmetry.space_group_name_H-M   'P 1'
#
loop_
_entity.id
_entity.type
_entity.pdbx_description
1 polymer ?
#
loop_
_entity_poly.entity_id
_entity_poly.type
_entity_poly.pdbx_seq_one_letter_code
_entity_poly.pdbx_strand_id
1 'polypeptide(L)'
;MRKTVLKKDKGFSLVELIIVIAIMAILIGVLAPQYLKYVEKSHVTADKDILETVCRACATASADNDITDLPRAGDANIRVDSAGSHAGWSKRVLELCGVSDFERDVEGKLQSKVARGKKIKIEVNDENQFTVYVGTKTNADSNKNGIVVGFDAD
;
A
#
# COMPACT_ATOMS: atom_id res chain seq x y z
N MET A 1 73.27 11.92 -1.51
CA MET A 1 72.51 11.32 -0.38
C MET A 1 71.02 11.59 -0.59
N ARG A 2 70.20 10.56 -0.89
CA ARG A 2 68.73 10.68 -0.92
C ARG A 2 68.19 10.02 0.35
N LYS A 3 67.59 10.80 1.25
CA LYS A 3 66.80 10.28 2.38
C LYS A 3 65.43 9.88 1.83
N THR A 4 65.19 8.58 1.69
CA THR A 4 63.84 8.04 1.46
C THR A 4 63.04 8.16 2.76
N VAL A 5 62.01 9.01 2.75
CA VAL A 5 61.07 9.14 3.86
C VAL A 5 60.20 7.89 3.89
N LEU A 6 60.39 7.04 4.90
CA LEU A 6 59.51 5.91 5.18
C LEU A 6 58.17 6.44 5.69
N LYS A 7 57.13 6.37 4.86
CA LYS A 7 55.74 6.64 5.25
C LYS A 7 55.31 5.57 6.27
N LYS A 8 55.02 5.99 7.50
CA LYS A 8 54.34 5.16 8.50
C LYS A 8 52.84 5.27 8.23
N ASP A 9 52.28 4.29 7.54
CA ASP A 9 50.83 4.12 7.50
C ASP A 9 50.38 3.71 8.90
N LYS A 10 49.86 4.68 9.67
CA LYS A 10 49.23 4.40 10.95
C LYS A 10 47.89 3.73 10.65
N GLY A 11 47.88 2.40 10.64
CA GLY A 11 46.66 1.62 10.62
C GLY A 11 45.79 1.95 11.84
N PHE A 12 44.48 1.89 11.63
CA PHE A 12 43.45 2.08 12.66
C PHE A 12 43.72 1.14 13.85
N SER A 13 43.65 1.66 15.08
CA SER A 13 43.86 0.84 16.27
C SER A 13 42.71 -0.15 16.44
N LEU A 14 43.02 -1.38 16.87
CA LEU A 14 42.00 -2.40 17.16
C LEU A 14 40.97 -1.88 18.20
N VAL A 15 41.44 -1.07 19.16
CA VAL A 15 40.59 -0.41 20.17
C VAL A 15 39.63 0.58 19.53
N GLU A 16 40.10 1.37 18.56
CA GLU A 16 39.24 2.33 17.85
C GLU A 16 38.12 1.60 17.10
N LEU A 17 38.41 0.43 16.53
CA LEU A 17 37.40 -0.38 15.84
C LEU A 17 36.34 -0.95 16.78
N ILE A 18 36.74 -1.44 17.96
CA ILE A 18 35.81 -2.00 18.96
C ILE A 18 34.83 -0.93 19.47
N ILE A 19 35.34 0.27 19.74
CA ILE A 19 34.48 1.38 20.20
C ILE A 19 33.47 1.76 19.12
N VAL A 20 33.87 1.76 17.84
CA VAL A 20 32.97 2.09 16.72
C VAL A 20 31.84 1.06 16.57
N ILE A 21 32.13 -0.24 16.63
CA ILE A 21 31.07 -1.26 16.54
C ILE A 21 30.13 -1.21 17.75
N ALA A 22 30.66 -0.85 18.93
CA ALA A 22 29.87 -0.73 20.15
C ALA A 22 28.84 0.42 20.04
N ILE A 23 29.25 1.60 19.56
CA ILE A 23 28.32 2.72 19.37
C ILE A 23 27.32 2.44 18.23
N MET A 24 27.75 1.81 17.13
CA MET A 24 26.87 1.45 16.02
C MET A 24 25.79 0.46 16.47
N ALA A 25 26.15 -0.52 17.31
CA ALA A 25 25.19 -1.47 17.86
C ALA A 25 24.12 -0.79 18.72
N ILE A 26 24.51 0.17 19.57
CA ILE A 26 23.56 0.95 20.40
C ILE A 26 22.62 1.78 19.52
N LEU A 27 23.17 2.48 18.52
CA LEU A 27 22.38 3.33 17.62
C LEU A 27 21.36 2.51 16.81
N ILE A 28 21.78 1.38 16.24
CA ILE A 28 20.88 0.47 15.51
C ILE A 28 19.80 -0.08 16.45
N GLY A 29 20.16 -0.44 17.69
CA GLY A 29 19.23 -0.97 18.68
C GLY A 29 18.06 -0.03 18.99
N VAL A 30 18.32 1.28 19.10
CA VAL A 30 17.27 2.28 19.36
C VAL A 30 16.48 2.64 18.10
N LEU A 31 17.16 2.75 16.94
CA LEU A 31 16.55 3.23 15.70
C LEU A 31 15.70 2.17 14.98
N ALA A 32 16.04 0.88 15.10
CA ALA A 32 15.34 -0.21 14.41
C ALA A 32 13.80 -0.23 14.63
N PRO A 33 13.26 -0.19 15.86
CA PRO A 33 11.81 -0.24 16.07
C PRO A 33 11.11 0.99 15.49
N GLN A 34 11.75 2.15 15.57
CA GLN A 34 11.22 3.39 15.02
C GLN A 34 11.17 3.32 13.49
N TYR A 35 12.27 2.91 12.85
CA TYR A 35 12.34 2.74 11.39
C TYR A 35 11.26 1.79 10.87
N LEU A 36 11.08 0.63 11.50
CA LEU A 36 10.05 -0.34 11.11
C LEU A 36 8.62 0.24 11.17
N LYS A 37 8.33 1.09 12.17
CA LYS A 37 7.03 1.77 12.28
C LYS A 37 6.82 2.78 11.14
N TYR A 38 7.85 3.53 10.77
CA TYR A 38 7.75 4.50 9.67
C TYR A 38 7.60 3.84 8.31
N VAL A 39 8.33 2.74 8.07
CA VAL A 39 8.18 1.94 6.85
C VAL A 39 6.76 1.38 6.74
N GLU A 40 6.22 0.83 7.83
CA GLU A 40 4.84 0.35 7.85
C GLU A 40 3.84 1.47 7.55
N LYS A 41 4.01 2.63 8.17
CA LYS A 41 3.13 3.79 7.91
C LYS A 41 3.20 4.22 6.45
N SER A 42 4.39 4.20 5.83
CA SER A 42 4.55 4.49 4.41
C SER A 42 3.82 3.48 3.52
N HIS A 43 3.86 2.20 3.86
CA HIS A 43 3.11 1.18 3.13
C HIS A 43 1.60 1.36 3.27
N VAL A 44 1.11 1.68 4.47
CA VAL A 44 -0.31 1.99 4.70
C VAL A 44 -0.77 3.18 3.86
N THR A 45 0.04 4.24 3.77
CA THR A 45 -0.28 5.40 2.92
C THR A 45 -0.27 5.03 1.44
N ALA A 46 0.74 4.30 0.97
CA ALA A 46 0.79 3.85 -0.43
C ALA A 46 -0.41 2.95 -0.80
N ASP A 47 -0.79 2.03 0.10
CA ASP A 47 -1.96 1.18 -0.08
C ASP A 47 -3.26 2.01 -0.08
N LYS A 48 -3.35 3.05 0.76
CA LYS A 48 -4.48 3.99 0.75
C LYS A 48 -4.60 4.70 -0.60
N ASP A 49 -3.48 5.18 -1.17
CA ASP A 49 -3.47 5.86 -2.48
C ASP A 49 -3.92 4.91 -3.62
N ILE A 50 -3.52 3.64 -3.56
CA ILE A 50 -4.00 2.60 -4.48
C ILE A 50 -5.51 2.44 -4.34
N LEU A 51 -6.01 2.28 -3.11
CA LEU A 51 -7.45 2.14 -2.83
C LEU A 51 -8.23 3.37 -3.32
N GLU A 52 -7.71 4.59 -3.14
CA GLU A 52 -8.34 5.82 -3.63
C GLU A 52 -8.41 5.85 -5.15
N THR A 53 -7.35 5.40 -5.83
CA THR A 53 -7.32 5.29 -7.29
C THR A 53 -8.40 4.32 -7.78
N VAL A 54 -8.55 3.17 -7.12
CA VAL A 54 -9.63 2.21 -7.41
C VAL A 54 -10.99 2.84 -7.15
N CYS A 55 -11.19 3.49 -6.01
CA CYS A 55 -12.47 4.14 -5.66
C CYS A 55 -12.88 5.19 -6.70
N ARG A 56 -11.93 6.01 -7.16
CA ARG A 56 -12.17 7.00 -8.22
C ARG A 56 -12.50 6.31 -9.55
N ALA A 57 -11.77 5.27 -9.92
CA ALA A 57 -12.05 4.49 -11.12
C ALA A 57 -13.46 3.85 -11.07
N CYS A 58 -13.87 3.31 -9.92
CA CYS A 58 -15.22 2.78 -9.71
C CYS A 58 -16.29 3.86 -9.89
N ALA A 59 -16.11 5.04 -9.29
CA ALA A 59 -17.04 6.15 -9.43
C ALA A 59 -17.12 6.64 -10.89
N THR A 60 -15.99 6.79 -11.58
CA THR A 60 -15.95 7.21 -12.98
C THR A 60 -16.54 6.16 -13.92
N ALA A 61 -16.24 4.87 -13.73
CA ALA A 61 -16.85 3.79 -14.50
C ALA A 61 -18.37 3.76 -14.33
N SER A 62 -18.88 4.10 -13.14
CA SER A 62 -20.32 4.09 -12.88
C SER A 62 -21.07 5.31 -13.43
N ALA A 63 -20.34 6.35 -13.86
CA ALA A 63 -20.89 7.51 -14.53
C ALA A 63 -20.94 7.33 -16.07
N ASP A 64 -20.43 6.23 -16.59
CA ASP A 64 -20.42 5.93 -18.02
C ASP A 64 -21.79 5.38 -18.46
N ASN A 65 -22.43 6.06 -19.43
CA ASN A 65 -23.79 5.73 -19.87
C ASN A 65 -23.85 4.44 -20.72
N ASP A 66 -22.72 4.01 -21.27
CA ASP A 66 -22.65 2.80 -22.10
C ASP A 66 -22.59 1.51 -21.25
N ILE A 67 -22.38 1.65 -19.94
CA ILE A 67 -22.28 0.54 -18.99
C ILE A 67 -23.64 0.27 -18.35
N THR A 68 -24.18 -0.92 -18.60
CA THR A 68 -25.53 -1.31 -18.15
C THR A 68 -25.51 -2.24 -16.94
N ASP A 69 -24.37 -2.83 -16.62
CA ASP A 69 -24.18 -3.81 -15.54
C ASP A 69 -23.51 -3.21 -14.29
N LEU A 70 -23.99 -2.04 -13.89
CA LEU A 70 -23.48 -1.30 -12.73
C LEU A 70 -23.72 -2.02 -11.39
N PRO A 71 -22.77 -1.98 -10.46
CA PRO A 71 -23.01 -2.41 -9.08
C PRO A 71 -24.02 -1.49 -8.38
N ARG A 72 -24.85 -2.07 -7.52
CA ARG A 72 -25.92 -1.40 -6.79
C ARG A 72 -25.86 -1.68 -5.28
N ALA A 73 -26.56 -0.83 -4.53
CA ALA A 73 -26.70 -1.02 -3.09
C ALA A 73 -27.28 -2.40 -2.77
N GLY A 74 -26.66 -3.09 -1.82
CA GLY A 74 -27.04 -4.45 -1.44
C GLY A 74 -26.33 -5.56 -2.24
N ASP A 75 -25.55 -5.23 -3.28
CA ASP A 75 -24.72 -6.23 -3.96
C ASP A 75 -23.63 -6.75 -3.01
N ALA A 76 -23.63 -8.07 -2.79
CA ALA A 76 -22.68 -8.71 -1.91
C ALA A 76 -21.38 -9.02 -2.65
N ASN A 77 -20.24 -8.64 -2.06
CA ASN A 77 -18.89 -8.94 -2.57
C ASN A 77 -18.59 -8.38 -3.97
N ILE A 78 -18.87 -7.10 -4.21
CA ILE A 78 -18.46 -6.44 -5.46
C ILE A 78 -16.93 -6.57 -5.60
N ARG A 79 -16.51 -7.12 -6.73
CA ARG A 79 -15.12 -7.29 -7.14
C ARG A 79 -14.95 -6.79 -8.56
N VAL A 80 -13.75 -6.30 -8.87
CA VAL A 80 -13.36 -5.99 -10.24
C VAL A 80 -12.95 -7.29 -10.91
N ASP A 81 -13.90 -7.91 -11.60
CA ASP A 81 -13.70 -9.16 -12.34
C ASP A 81 -14.44 -9.08 -13.67
N SER A 82 -13.67 -9.11 -14.77
CA SER A 82 -14.22 -9.07 -16.14
C SER A 82 -15.04 -10.31 -16.54
N ALA A 83 -15.04 -11.36 -15.70
CA ALA A 83 -15.88 -12.54 -15.83
C ALA A 83 -17.02 -12.62 -14.77
N GLY A 84 -17.11 -11.63 -13.87
CA GLY A 84 -18.09 -11.59 -12.79
C GLY A 84 -19.43 -10.98 -13.18
N SER A 85 -20.27 -10.70 -12.18
CA SER A 85 -21.62 -10.13 -12.35
C SER A 85 -21.66 -8.71 -12.94
N HIS A 86 -20.54 -7.99 -12.87
CA HIS A 86 -20.38 -6.61 -13.35
C HIS A 86 -19.20 -6.54 -14.34
N ALA A 87 -19.20 -7.40 -15.35
CA ALA A 87 -18.10 -7.58 -16.29
C ALA A 87 -17.75 -6.31 -17.10
N GLY A 88 -18.75 -5.58 -17.60
CA GLY A 88 -18.60 -4.34 -18.36
C GLY A 88 -18.05 -3.22 -17.47
N TRP A 89 -18.68 -2.99 -16.32
CA TRP A 89 -18.16 -2.08 -15.29
C TRP A 89 -16.71 -2.44 -14.88
N SER A 90 -16.42 -3.71 -14.62
CA SER A 90 -15.10 -4.16 -14.20
C SER A 90 -14.03 -3.92 -15.26
N LYS A 91 -14.35 -4.16 -16.55
CA LYS A 91 -13.44 -3.83 -17.66
C LYS A 91 -13.11 -2.34 -17.69
N ARG A 92 -14.11 -1.48 -17.50
CA ARG A 92 -13.89 -0.03 -17.46
C ARG A 92 -13.02 0.38 -16.28
N VAL A 93 -13.24 -0.21 -15.10
CA VAL A 93 -12.38 0.04 -13.93
C VAL A 93 -10.93 -0.37 -14.21
N LEU A 94 -10.70 -1.55 -14.81
CA LEU A 94 -9.37 -2.01 -15.21
C LEU A 94 -8.69 -1.03 -16.18
N GLU A 95 -9.41 -0.55 -17.19
CA GLU A 95 -8.92 0.45 -18.15
C GLU A 95 -8.54 1.77 -17.47
N LEU A 96 -9.40 2.29 -16.59
CA LEU A 96 -9.16 3.54 -15.86
C LEU A 96 -7.98 3.43 -14.89
N CYS A 97 -7.78 2.26 -14.28
CA CYS A 97 -6.61 1.96 -13.46
C CYS A 97 -5.35 1.67 -14.31
N GLY A 98 -5.47 1.51 -15.63
CA GLY A 98 -4.36 1.19 -16.52
C GLY A 98 -3.76 -0.20 -16.28
N VAL A 99 -4.57 -1.16 -15.84
CA VAL A 99 -4.15 -2.53 -15.48
C VAL A 99 -4.95 -3.56 -16.27
N SER A 100 -4.42 -4.79 -16.39
CA SER A 100 -5.11 -5.89 -17.09
C SER A 100 -5.58 -6.98 -16.14
N ASP A 101 -5.00 -7.09 -14.95
CA ASP A 101 -5.35 -8.08 -13.95
C ASP A 101 -5.43 -7.39 -12.60
N PHE A 102 -6.64 -7.22 -12.06
CA PHE A 102 -6.85 -6.50 -10.81
C PHE A 102 -6.12 -7.19 -9.64
N GLU A 103 -6.18 -8.51 -9.58
CA GLU A 103 -5.60 -9.26 -8.47
C GLU A 103 -4.07 -9.16 -8.48
N ARG A 104 -3.45 -9.33 -9.64
CA ARG A 104 -1.99 -9.28 -9.76
C ARG A 104 -1.46 -7.85 -9.71
N ASP A 105 -2.10 -6.94 -10.45
CA ASP A 105 -1.54 -5.61 -10.73
C ASP A 105 -1.99 -4.53 -9.74
N VAL A 106 -3.04 -4.79 -8.96
CA VAL A 106 -3.53 -3.91 -7.87
C VAL A 106 -3.36 -4.58 -6.52
N GLU A 107 -4.05 -5.70 -6.27
CA GLU A 107 -4.02 -6.35 -4.94
C GLU A 107 -2.63 -6.94 -4.62
N GLY A 108 -1.93 -7.47 -5.63
CA GLY A 108 -0.57 -7.97 -5.51
C GLY A 108 0.48 -6.90 -5.19
N LYS A 109 0.13 -5.62 -5.37
CA LYS A 109 1.01 -4.49 -5.02
C LYS A 109 0.82 -3.98 -3.60
N LEU A 110 -0.19 -4.47 -2.86
CA LEU A 110 -0.44 -4.06 -1.48
C LEU A 110 0.69 -4.55 -0.56
N GLN A 111 1.29 -3.64 0.21
CA GLN A 111 2.51 -3.93 0.96
C GLN A 111 2.34 -3.89 2.48
N SER A 112 1.35 -3.14 2.99
CA SER A 112 1.14 -3.02 4.44
C SER A 112 0.78 -4.37 5.06
N LYS A 113 1.11 -4.55 6.33
CA LYS A 113 0.75 -5.78 7.07
C LYS A 113 -0.75 -6.03 7.10
N VAL A 114 -1.53 -4.95 7.08
CA VAL A 114 -2.99 -5.03 7.11
C VAL A 114 -3.58 -5.45 5.76
N ALA A 115 -2.93 -5.13 4.65
CA ALA A 115 -3.46 -5.34 3.29
C ALA A 115 -2.79 -6.47 2.50
N ARG A 116 -1.50 -6.72 2.72
CA ARG A 116 -0.70 -7.68 1.95
C ARG A 116 -1.33 -9.06 1.95
N GLY A 117 -1.58 -9.58 0.74
CA GLY A 117 -2.19 -10.90 0.52
C GLY A 117 -3.69 -10.97 0.81
N LYS A 118 -4.34 -9.84 1.10
CA LYS A 118 -5.80 -9.75 1.22
C LYS A 118 -6.41 -9.17 -0.04
N LYS A 119 -7.69 -9.47 -0.22
CA LYS A 119 -8.50 -8.96 -1.32
C LYS A 119 -9.11 -7.61 -0.98
N ILE A 120 -9.17 -6.73 -1.97
CA ILE A 120 -9.91 -5.47 -1.88
C ILE A 120 -11.40 -5.78 -1.95
N LYS A 121 -12.18 -5.10 -1.12
CA LYS A 121 -13.63 -5.19 -1.09
C LYS A 121 -14.20 -3.83 -1.49
N ILE A 122 -15.25 -3.88 -2.31
CA ILE A 122 -15.93 -2.70 -2.81
C ILE A 122 -17.38 -2.80 -2.35
N GLU A 123 -17.91 -1.69 -1.85
CA GLU A 123 -19.30 -1.50 -1.49
C GLU A 123 -19.82 -0.22 -2.15
N VAL A 124 -21.10 -0.20 -2.46
CA VAL A 124 -21.80 0.99 -2.96
C VAL A 124 -23.08 1.19 -2.14
N ASN A 125 -23.40 2.43 -1.81
CA ASN A 125 -24.63 2.77 -1.08
C ASN A 125 -25.79 3.10 -2.03
N ASP A 126 -26.99 3.36 -1.48
CA ASP A 126 -28.19 3.72 -2.25
C ASP A 126 -28.06 5.03 -3.04
N GLU A 127 -27.04 5.85 -2.74
CA GLU A 127 -26.71 7.10 -3.42
C GLU A 127 -25.62 6.93 -4.49
N ASN A 128 -25.28 5.69 -4.86
CA ASN A 128 -24.21 5.32 -5.81
C ASN A 128 -22.81 5.80 -5.39
N GLN A 129 -22.57 5.98 -4.10
CA GLN A 129 -21.26 6.35 -3.57
C GLN A 129 -20.49 5.10 -3.16
N PHE A 130 -19.23 5.04 -3.59
CA PHE A 130 -18.38 3.88 -3.39
C PHE A 130 -17.58 3.98 -2.09
N THR A 131 -17.45 2.84 -1.42
CA THR A 131 -16.49 2.61 -0.34
C THR A 131 -15.60 1.43 -0.72
N VAL A 132 -14.29 1.65 -0.72
CA VAL A 132 -13.29 0.63 -1.03
C VAL A 132 -12.44 0.39 0.20
N TYR A 133 -12.27 -0.88 0.57
CA TYR A 133 -11.53 -1.21 1.79
C TYR A 133 -10.81 -2.55 1.72
N VAL A 134 -9.82 -2.70 2.59
CA VAL A 134 -9.10 -3.94 2.84
C VAL A 134 -9.01 -4.20 4.34
N GLY A 135 -9.20 -5.45 4.76
CA GLY A 135 -9.32 -5.79 6.18
C GLY A 135 -10.70 -5.43 6.74
N THR A 136 -10.72 -4.79 7.91
CA THR A 136 -11.94 -4.24 8.52
C THR A 136 -12.29 -2.89 7.89
N LYS A 137 -13.57 -2.55 7.78
CA LYS A 137 -14.03 -1.27 7.25
C LYS A 137 -13.87 -0.16 8.33
N THR A 138 -12.62 0.20 8.63
CA THR A 138 -12.26 1.26 9.59
C THR A 138 -10.78 1.68 9.43
N ASN A 139 -10.51 2.96 9.64
CA ASN A 139 -9.19 3.59 9.75
C ASN A 139 -8.76 3.81 11.22
N ALA A 140 -9.52 3.29 12.18
CA ALA A 140 -9.21 3.39 13.60
C ALA A 140 -7.83 2.81 13.96
N ASP A 141 -7.28 3.29 15.08
CA ASP A 141 -5.99 2.85 15.62
C ASP A 141 -4.82 2.92 14.63
N SER A 142 -4.80 3.97 13.78
CA SER A 142 -3.80 4.13 12.72
C SER A 142 -3.81 2.98 11.70
N ASN A 143 -5.01 2.59 11.25
CA ASN A 143 -5.22 1.56 10.22
C ASN A 143 -4.65 0.18 10.61
N LYS A 144 -4.70 -0.15 11.91
CA LYS A 144 -4.14 -1.40 12.43
C LYS A 144 -4.86 -2.64 11.87
N ASN A 145 -6.17 -2.54 11.68
CA ASN A 145 -7.04 -3.65 11.32
C ASN A 145 -7.62 -3.54 9.91
N GLY A 146 -7.67 -2.33 9.35
CA GLY A 146 -8.11 -2.08 7.99
C GLY A 146 -7.66 -0.74 7.43
N ILE A 147 -7.88 -0.59 6.13
CA ILE A 147 -7.74 0.68 5.39
C ILE A 147 -9.04 0.84 4.61
N VAL A 148 -9.72 1.97 4.79
CA VAL A 148 -10.96 2.31 4.08
C VAL A 148 -10.84 3.69 3.44
N VAL A 149 -11.37 3.79 2.22
CA VAL A 149 -11.46 5.02 1.44
C VAL A 149 -12.82 5.12 0.77
N GLY A 150 -13.19 6.33 0.36
CA GLY A 150 -14.49 6.59 -0.25
C GLY A 150 -15.48 7.12 0.78
N PHE A 151 -16.75 6.82 0.59
CA PHE A 151 -17.83 7.47 1.34
C PHE A 151 -17.83 7.18 2.84
N ASP A 152 -17.75 5.90 3.23
CA ASP A 152 -17.77 5.49 4.64
C ASP A 152 -16.37 5.44 5.28
N ALA A 153 -15.42 6.23 4.80
CA ALA A 153 -14.11 6.33 5.43
C ALA A 153 -14.20 7.19 6.70
N ASP A 154 -13.81 6.60 7.84
CA ASP A 154 -13.65 7.25 9.14
C ASP A 154 -12.33 8.00 9.27
#